data_AF-A0A977QMY0-F1
#
_entry.id   AF-A0A977QMY0-F1
#
_cell.length_a   1.000
_cell.length_b   1.000
_cell.length_c   1.000
_cell.angle_alpha   90.00
_cell.angle_beta   90.00
_cell.angle_gamma   90.00
#
_symmetry.space_group_name_H-M   'P 1'
#
loop_
_entity.id
_entity.type
_entity.pdbx_description
1 polymer ?
#
loop_
_entity_poly.entity_id
_entity_poly.type
_entity_poly.pdbx_seq_one_letter_code
_entity_poly.pdbx_strand_id
1 'polypeptide(L)'
;YAGPEVDIWSCGVILYALLCGTLPFDDEHVPTLFRKIKSGIFPIPEYLNKTVVSLLCSMLQVDPMKRASMEDVKKHDWFQKNLPEYLFPS
;
A
#
# COMPACT_ATOMS: atom_id res chain seq x y z
N TYR A 1 -18.63 8.64 -1.50
CA TYR A 1 -18.37 7.22 -1.82
C TYR A 1 -16.88 7.11 -2.05
N ALA A 2 -16.16 6.32 -1.25
CA ALA A 2 -14.70 6.22 -1.27
C ALA A 2 -14.21 4.83 -1.73
N GLY A 3 -14.92 4.24 -2.69
CA GLY A 3 -14.65 2.88 -3.18
C GLY A 3 -13.25 2.73 -3.78
N PRO A 4 -12.87 3.56 -4.78
CA PRO A 4 -11.55 3.48 -5.41
C PRO A 4 -10.38 3.61 -4.41
N GLU A 5 -10.52 4.46 -3.40
CA GLU A 5 -9.49 4.68 -2.38
C GLU A 5 -9.36 3.47 -1.45
N VAL A 6 -10.46 2.79 -1.13
CA VAL A 6 -10.46 1.54 -0.35
C VAL A 6 -9.76 0.41 -1.12
N ASP A 7 -9.93 0.36 -2.44
CA ASP A 7 -9.23 -0.60 -3.29
C ASP A 7 -7.70 -0.37 -3.27
N ILE A 8 -7.25 0.89 -3.30
CA ILE A 8 -5.81 1.20 -3.19
C ILE A 8 -5.23 0.73 -1.85
N TRP A 9 -5.96 0.89 -0.75
CA TRP A 9 -5.52 0.36 0.54
C TRP A 9 -5.36 -1.16 0.49
N SER A 10 -6.35 -1.86 -0.07
CA SER A 10 -6.34 -3.31 -0.19
C SER A 10 -5.17 -3.80 -1.07
N CYS A 11 -4.93 -3.11 -2.20
CA CYS A 11 -3.75 -3.35 -3.04
C CYS A 11 -2.43 -3.10 -2.30
N GLY A 12 -2.37 -2.09 -1.42
CA GLY A 12 -1.20 -1.81 -0.58
C GLY A 12 -0.92 -2.94 0.41
N VAL A 13 -1.97 -3.50 1.02
CA VAL A 13 -1.86 -4.67 1.91
C VAL A 13 -1.36 -5.90 1.15
N ILE A 14 -1.89 -6.15 -0.05
CA ILE A 14 -1.45 -7.25 -0.92
C ILE A 14 0.03 -7.06 -1.32
N LEU A 15 0.41 -5.86 -1.76
CA LEU A 15 1.79 -5.55 -2.14
C LEU A 15 2.74 -5.77 -0.96
N TYR A 16 2.38 -5.31 0.23
CA TYR A 16 3.17 -5.58 1.44
C TYR A 16 3.31 -7.08 1.69
N ALA A 17 2.22 -7.85 1.60
CA ALA A 17 2.26 -9.30 1.80
C ALA A 17 3.17 -10.01 0.78
N LEU A 18 3.15 -9.58 -0.48
CA LEU A 18 4.05 -10.09 -1.52
C LEU A 18 5.53 -9.80 -1.25
N LEU A 19 5.83 -8.63 -0.66
CA LEU A 19 7.21 -8.20 -0.38
C LEU A 19 7.74 -8.74 0.97
N CYS A 20 6.87 -8.94 1.94
CA CYS A 20 7.22 -9.22 3.33
C CYS A 20 6.84 -10.61 3.82
N GLY A 21 5.98 -11.33 3.09
CA GLY A 21 5.46 -12.64 3.51
C GLY A 21 4.55 -12.60 4.75
N THR A 22 4.17 -11.39 5.20
CA THR A 22 3.34 -11.15 6.39
C THR A 22 2.37 -10.00 6.11
N LEU A 23 1.34 -9.82 6.95
CA LEU A 23 0.42 -8.69 6.84
C LEU A 23 1.01 -7.44 7.52
N PRO A 24 0.76 -6.22 6.99
CA PRO A 24 1.22 -4.98 7.62
C PRO A 24 0.51 -4.70 8.94
N PHE A 25 -0.72 -5.19 9.09
CA PHE A 25 -1.52 -5.11 10.31
C PHE A 25 -2.09 -6.50 10.60
N ASP A 26 -1.71 -7.08 11.73
CA ASP A 26 -2.21 -8.37 12.20
C ASP A 26 -2.26 -8.39 13.73
N ASP A 27 -3.29 -9.01 14.28
CA ASP A 27 -3.48 -9.21 15.72
C ASP A 27 -4.67 -10.17 15.96
N GLU A 28 -4.51 -11.14 16.86
CA GLU A 28 -5.61 -12.04 17.26
C GLU A 28 -6.75 -11.28 17.97
N HIS A 29 -6.43 -10.17 18.65
CA HIS A 29 -7.40 -9.35 19.33
C HIS A 29 -7.92 -8.25 18.40
N VAL A 30 -9.16 -8.41 17.93
CA VAL A 30 -9.82 -7.52 16.95
C VAL A 30 -9.74 -6.02 17.31
N PRO A 31 -9.99 -5.57 18.56
CA PRO A 31 -9.80 -4.16 18.92
C PRO A 31 -8.35 -3.65 18.73
N THR A 32 -7.36 -4.50 18.98
CA THR A 32 -5.94 -4.17 18.79
C THR A 32 -5.61 -4.06 17.30
N LEU A 33 -6.12 -4.99 16.49
CA LEU A 33 -6.01 -4.94 15.03
C LEU A 33 -6.58 -3.62 14.48
N PHE A 34 -7.79 -3.24 14.88
CA PHE A 34 -8.39 -1.97 14.46
C PHE A 34 -7.58 -0.76 14.92
N ARG A 35 -6.97 -0.81 16.10
CA ARG A 35 -6.07 0.26 16.57
C ARG A 35 -4.82 0.36 15.70
N LYS A 36 -4.21 -0.77 15.32
CA LYS A 36 -3.06 -0.82 14.40
C LYS A 36 -3.41 -0.21 13.05
N ILE A 37 -4.53 -0.65 12.45
CA ILE A 37 -5.04 -0.12 11.17
C ILE A 37 -5.25 1.40 11.25
N LYS A 38 -5.94 1.89 12.29
CA LYS A 38 -6.20 3.33 12.47
C LYS A 38 -4.94 4.15 12.77
N SER A 39 -3.90 3.54 13.31
CA SER A 39 -2.62 4.23 13.52
C SER A 39 -1.83 4.41 12.23
N GLY A 40 -2.04 3.54 11.24
CA GLY A 40 -1.27 3.54 9.99
C GLY A 40 0.20 3.15 10.16
N ILE A 41 0.60 2.66 11.34
CA ILE A 41 1.97 2.24 11.63
C ILE A 41 2.09 0.76 11.33
N PHE A 42 2.98 0.41 10.41
CA PHE A 42 3.31 -0.96 10.03
C PHE A 42 4.84 -1.14 9.97
N PRO A 43 5.36 -2.36 10.21
CA PRO A 43 6.80 -2.62 10.18
C PRO A 43 7.38 -2.41 8.79
N ILE A 44 8.58 -1.84 8.69
CA ILE A 44 9.34 -1.75 7.43
C ILE A 44 10.62 -2.56 7.59
N PRO A 45 10.73 -3.73 6.94
CA PRO A 45 11.96 -4.51 6.97
C PRO A 45 13.13 -3.79 6.29
N GLU A 46 14.34 -3.96 6.81
CA GLU A 46 15.55 -3.27 6.32
C GLU A 46 15.94 -3.61 4.88
N TYR A 47 15.50 -4.76 4.37
CA TYR A 47 15.78 -5.19 3.00
C TYR A 47 14.92 -4.47 1.95
N LEU A 48 13.87 -3.74 2.36
CA LEU A 48 13.07 -2.95 1.43
C LEU A 48 13.79 -1.65 1.07
N ASN A 49 13.89 -1.38 -0.23
CA ASN A 49 14.45 -0.12 -0.69
C ASN A 49 13.50 1.07 -0.44
N LYS A 50 14.05 2.28 -0.38
CA LYS A 50 13.27 3.50 -0.08
C LYS A 50 12.15 3.77 -1.07
N THR A 51 12.33 3.41 -2.34
CA THR A 51 11.33 3.66 -3.39
C THR A 51 10.07 2.82 -3.17
N VAL A 52 10.20 1.52 -2.86
CA VAL A 52 9.02 0.68 -2.57
C VAL A 52 8.37 1.07 -1.25
N VAL A 53 9.16 1.47 -0.24
CA VAL A 53 8.63 1.95 1.04
C VAL A 53 7.80 3.22 0.84
N SER A 54 8.25 4.16 0.00
CA SER A 54 7.48 5.36 -0.35
C SER A 54 6.12 5.02 -0.97
N LEU A 55 6.07 4.04 -1.88
CA LEU A 55 4.82 3.57 -2.49
C LEU A 55 3.89 2.92 -1.45
N LEU A 56 4.42 2.03 -0.60
CA LEU A 56 3.64 1.40 0.47
C LEU A 56 3.03 2.45 1.41
N CYS A 57 3.83 3.45 1.82
CA CYS A 57 3.38 4.54 2.67
C CYS A 57 2.28 5.38 2.01
N SER A 58 2.31 5.62 0.69
CA SER A 58 1.28 6.39 0.00
C SER A 58 -0.02 5.61 -0.21
N MET A 59 0.07 4.28 -0.44
CA MET A 59 -1.10 3.40 -0.56
C MET A 59 -1.78 3.10 0.78
N LEU A 60 -0.99 2.97 1.86
CA LEU A 60 -1.45 2.66 3.22
C LEU A 60 -1.68 3.93 4.08
N GLN A 61 -2.04 5.05 3.45
CA GLN A 61 -2.49 6.24 4.18
C GLN A 61 -3.86 6.01 4.80
N VAL A 62 -3.97 6.25 6.12
CA VAL A 62 -5.22 6.09 6.87
C VAL A 62 -6.28 7.08 6.42
N ASP A 63 -5.87 8.33 6.20
CA ASP A 63 -6.73 9.38 5.63
C ASP A 63 -6.93 9.12 4.13
N PRO A 64 -8.15 8.78 3.67
CA PRO A 64 -8.42 8.50 2.27
C PRO A 64 -8.10 9.68 1.35
N MET A 65 -8.19 10.92 1.84
CA MET A 65 -7.89 12.13 1.06
C MET A 65 -6.40 12.32 0.79
N LYS A 66 -5.53 11.66 1.58
CA LYS A 66 -4.07 11.68 1.41
C LYS A 66 -3.56 10.40 0.76
N ARG A 67 -4.43 9.41 0.57
CA ARG A 67 -4.07 8.13 -0.04
C ARG A 67 -3.81 8.33 -1.52
N ALA A 68 -2.80 7.64 -2.02
CA ALA A 68 -2.50 7.61 -3.45
C ALA A 68 -3.75 7.21 -4.24
N SER A 69 -3.99 7.90 -5.35
CA SER A 69 -4.91 7.41 -6.37
C SER A 69 -4.23 6.33 -7.21
N MET A 70 -5.02 5.61 -8.02
CA MET A 70 -4.46 4.67 -9.00
C MET A 70 -3.50 5.36 -9.98
N GLU A 71 -3.76 6.62 -10.36
CA GLU A 71 -2.88 7.39 -11.23
C GLU A 71 -1.54 7.74 -10.55
N ASP A 72 -1.55 8.01 -9.25
CA ASP A 72 -0.32 8.24 -8.48
C ASP A 72 0.50 6.94 -8.37
N VAL A 73 -0.16 5.80 -8.14
CA VAL A 73 0.49 4.48 -8.10
C VAL A 73 1.12 4.16 -9.45
N LYS A 74 0.40 4.34 -10.56
CA LYS A 74 0.92 4.11 -11.91
C LYS A 74 2.16 4.96 -12.17
N LYS A 75 2.16 6.24 -11.79
CA LYS A 75 3.29 7.16 -12.04
C LYS A 75 4.47 6.96 -11.09
N HIS A 76 4.32 6.12 -10.07
CA HIS A 76 5.37 5.93 -9.07
C HIS A 76 6.59 5.20 -9.66
N ASP A 77 7.81 5.71 -9.40
CA ASP A 77 9.06 5.19 -9.98
C ASP A 77 9.24 3.67 -9.79
N TRP A 78 8.89 3.16 -8.60
CA TRP A 78 8.96 1.72 -8.32
C TRP A 78 8.02 0.90 -9.22
N PHE A 79 6.81 1.41 -9.48
CA PHE A 79 5.78 0.71 -10.25
C PHE A 79 6.06 0.74 -11.75
N GLN A 80 6.63 1.84 -12.25
CA GLN A 80 7.02 2.00 -13.66
C GLN A 80 8.16 1.07 -14.08
N LYS A 81 8.95 0.57 -13.13
CA LYS A 81 10.13 -0.24 -13.45
C LYS A 81 9.73 -1.55 -14.14
N ASN A 82 10.14 -1.71 -15.41
CA ASN A 82 9.82 -2.85 -16.26
C ASN A 82 8.31 -3.09 -16.44
N LEU A 83 7.50 -2.03 -16.38
CA LEU A 83 6.06 -2.13 -16.58
C LEU A 83 5.72 -2.41 -18.05
N PRO A 84 5.08 -3.54 -18.40
CA PRO A 84 4.66 -3.81 -19.76
C PRO A 84 3.54 -2.85 -20.21
N GLU A 85 3.70 -2.27 -21.40
CA GLU A 85 2.76 -1.26 -21.94
C GLU A 85 1.32 -1.77 -22.06
N TYR A 86 1.11 -3.07 -22.31
CA TYR A 86 -0.23 -3.64 -22.50
C TYR A 86 -1.07 -3.69 -21.22
N LEU A 87 -0.47 -3.54 -20.03
CA LEU A 87 -1.21 -3.55 -18.76
C LEU A 87 -2.03 -2.26 -18.57
N PHE A 88 -1.57 -1.15 -19.17
CA PHE A 88 -2.23 0.15 -19.10
C PHE A 88 -2.19 0.82 -20.48
N PRO A 89 -3.04 0.37 -21.42
CA PRO A 89 -3.14 1.01 -22.73
C PRO A 89 -3.60 2.46 -22.57
N SER A 90 -3.08 3.33 -23.46
CA SER A 90 -3.42 4.76 -23.51
C SER A 90 -4.88 5.02 -23.82
#